data_AF-A0A968IL38-F1
#
_entry.id   AF-A0A968IL38-F1
#
_cell.length_a   1.000
_cell.length_b   1.000
_cell.length_c   1.000
_cell.angle_alpha   90.00
_cell.angle_beta   90.00
_cell.angle_gamma   90.00
#
_symmetry.space_group_name_H-M   'P 1'
#
loop_
_entity.id
_entity.type
_entity.pdbx_description
1 polymer ?
#
loop_
_entity_poly.entity_id
_entity_poly.type
_entity_poly.pdbx_seq_one_letter_code
_entity_poly.pdbx_strand_id
1 'polypeptide(L)'
;MLWVLLEFLAIVYVLGKDITQVPRYNFIYYPAMCALLGAVLTTDGETAATGGQFVGTRATFLHQSSRSSLLALLMVGLLSCGFVVNDRVFLKPYQPQQVAENMGRDGLSLVVMSYEDYQDIALGLSFALALSPSEQTRFAFVSRSQGYETLWQKLAMLQLGATPPIQTLWTIAPGLRKKDFPAQLVIGQATCKLDTTRHYRIGIPYQGYQC
;
A
#
# COMPACT_ATOMS: atom_id res chain seq x y z
N MET A 1 -10.35 -15.67 16.46
CA MET A 1 -10.60 -14.94 15.19
C MET A 1 -11.40 -13.65 15.39
N LEU A 2 -12.48 -13.62 16.17
CA LEU A 2 -13.28 -12.40 16.41
C LEU A 2 -12.45 -11.21 16.95
N TRP A 3 -11.54 -11.47 17.90
CA TRP A 3 -10.66 -10.44 18.46
C TRP A 3 -9.69 -9.84 17.44
N VAL A 4 -9.17 -10.66 16.52
CA VAL A 4 -8.25 -10.20 15.46
C VAL A 4 -9.00 -9.31 14.46
N LEU A 5 -10.26 -9.63 14.15
CA LEU A 5 -11.13 -8.77 13.34
C LEU A 5 -11.38 -7.42 14.03
N LEU A 6 -11.56 -7.43 15.35
CA LEU A 6 -11.85 -6.24 16.13
C LEU A 6 -10.62 -5.33 16.26
N GLU A 7 -9.41 -5.90 16.42
CA GLU A 7 -8.14 -5.17 16.33
C GLU A 7 -7.93 -4.56 14.93
N PHE A 8 -8.27 -5.29 13.87
CA PHE A 8 -8.22 -4.78 12.50
C PHE A 8 -9.13 -3.59 12.30
N LEU A 9 -10.38 -3.69 12.75
CA LEU A 9 -11.34 -2.60 12.76
C LEU A 9 -10.81 -1.41 13.56
N ALA A 10 -10.21 -1.65 14.74
CA ALA A 10 -9.62 -0.57 15.52
C ALA A 10 -8.47 0.13 14.76
N ILE A 11 -7.56 -0.60 14.12
CA ILE A 11 -6.44 -0.01 13.38
C ILE A 11 -6.94 0.82 12.17
N VAL A 12 -7.92 0.30 11.42
CA VAL A 12 -8.47 0.99 10.24
C VAL A 12 -9.25 2.24 10.65
N TYR A 13 -10.16 2.11 11.63
CA TYR A 13 -11.11 3.18 11.95
C TYR A 13 -10.59 4.17 13.01
N VAL A 14 -9.67 3.77 13.88
CA VAL A 14 -9.11 4.66 14.93
C VAL A 14 -7.80 5.29 14.47
N LEU A 15 -6.90 4.51 13.84
CA LEU A 15 -5.61 5.05 13.37
C LEU A 15 -5.67 5.56 11.92
N GLY A 16 -6.78 5.37 11.21
CA GLY A 16 -6.94 5.84 9.82
C GLY A 16 -5.95 5.19 8.84
N LYS A 17 -5.34 4.06 9.22
CA LYS A 17 -4.34 3.37 8.41
C LYS A 17 -5.04 2.28 7.60
N ASP A 18 -5.14 2.50 6.29
CA ASP A 18 -5.69 1.51 5.37
C ASP A 18 -4.66 0.41 5.07
N ILE A 19 -4.63 -0.59 5.95
CA ILE A 19 -3.81 -1.81 5.80
C ILE A 19 -4.53 -2.90 4.99
N THR A 20 -5.73 -2.62 4.45
CA THR A 20 -6.52 -3.62 3.70
C THR A 20 -6.01 -3.86 2.28
N GLN A 21 -5.05 -3.04 1.82
CA GLN A 21 -4.68 -2.93 0.41
C GLN A 21 -3.33 -3.57 0.00
N VAL A 22 -2.55 -4.21 0.88
CA VAL A 22 -1.21 -4.79 0.54
C VAL A 22 -0.96 -6.17 1.21
N PRO A 23 -0.26 -7.09 0.52
CA PRO A 23 -0.90 -8.21 -0.15
C PRO A 23 -1.61 -9.16 0.84
N ARG A 24 -2.85 -9.53 0.50
CA ARG A 24 -3.76 -10.44 1.24
C ARG A 24 -3.14 -11.76 1.71
N TYR A 25 -1.97 -12.14 1.20
CA TYR A 25 -1.27 -13.37 1.53
C TYR A 25 -0.46 -13.26 2.83
N ASN A 26 0.44 -12.29 2.95
CA ASN A 26 1.35 -12.25 4.10
C ASN A 26 0.62 -11.97 5.42
N PHE A 27 -0.52 -11.27 5.38
CA PHE A 27 -1.29 -10.93 6.59
C PHE A 27 -2.05 -12.14 7.15
N ILE A 28 -2.35 -13.14 6.32
CA ILE A 28 -2.96 -14.40 6.75
C ILE A 28 -1.87 -15.38 7.20
N TYR A 29 -0.76 -15.45 6.46
CA TYR A 29 0.32 -16.39 6.77
C TYR A 29 1.09 -16.00 8.04
N TYR A 30 1.28 -14.72 8.32
CA TYR A 30 2.09 -14.30 9.47
C TYR A 30 1.45 -14.70 10.82
N PRO A 31 0.17 -14.41 11.11
CA PRO A 31 -0.51 -14.93 12.29
C PRO A 31 -0.58 -16.46 12.32
N ALA A 32 -0.75 -17.12 11.17
CA ALA A 32 -0.76 -18.58 11.09
C ALA A 32 0.61 -19.19 11.44
N MET A 33 1.71 -18.60 10.96
CA MET A 33 3.08 -19.00 11.30
C MET A 33 3.40 -18.71 12.77
N CYS A 34 2.98 -17.56 13.31
CA CYS A 34 3.11 -17.26 14.74
C CYS A 34 2.34 -18.28 15.60
N ALA A 35 1.13 -18.66 15.19
CA ALA A 35 0.34 -19.68 15.88
C ALA A 35 1.01 -21.06 15.81
N LEU A 36 1.57 -21.43 14.65
CA LEU A 36 2.27 -22.69 14.46
C LEU A 36 3.57 -22.75 15.28
N LEU A 37 4.35 -21.66 15.30
CA LEU A 37 5.53 -21.54 16.17
C LEU A 37 5.15 -21.60 17.66
N GLY A 38 4.06 -20.95 18.05
CA GLY A 38 3.52 -21.06 19.41
C GLY A 38 3.10 -22.49 19.76
N ALA A 39 2.51 -23.23 18.82
CA ALA A 39 2.13 -24.64 19.01
C ALA A 39 3.36 -25.55 19.14
N VAL A 40 4.39 -25.35 18.31
CA VAL A 40 5.65 -26.13 18.37
C VAL A 40 6.40 -25.87 19.69
N LEU A 41 6.44 -24.62 20.15
CA LEU A 41 7.12 -24.25 21.40
C LEU A 41 6.36 -24.68 22.66
N THR A 42 5.08 -25.06 22.53
CA THR A 42 4.28 -25.59 23.64
C THR A 42 4.25 -27.12 23.66
N THR A 43 4.77 -27.79 22.64
CA THR A 43 4.97 -29.24 22.62
C THR A 43 6.37 -29.60 23.08
N ASP A 44 6.67 -29.38 24.36
CA ASP A 44 7.77 -30.05 25.03
C ASP A 44 7.23 -30.76 26.27
N GLY A 45 6.94 -32.04 26.11
CA GLY A 45 6.64 -32.95 27.22
C GLY A 45 5.56 -33.99 26.93
N GLU A 46 5.76 -34.86 25.94
CA GLU A 46 5.36 -36.29 26.01
C GLU A 46 5.76 -37.02 24.70
N THR A 47 7.05 -37.32 24.57
CA THR A 47 7.51 -38.45 23.74
C THR A 47 8.14 -39.49 24.63
N ALA A 48 7.31 -40.33 25.25
CA ALA A 48 7.68 -41.69 25.66
C ALA A 48 6.43 -42.50 26.03
N ALA A 49 6.07 -43.47 25.18
CA ALA A 49 5.53 -44.81 25.50
C ALA A 49 4.34 -45.23 24.62
N THR A 50 4.66 -46.07 23.63
CA THR A 50 3.95 -47.31 23.22
C THR A 50 2.42 -47.34 23.12
N GLY A 51 1.96 -47.77 21.93
CA GLY A 51 0.76 -48.61 21.78
C GLY A 51 -0.47 -47.88 21.27
N GLY A 52 -0.99 -48.34 20.13
CA GLY A 52 -2.04 -47.63 19.40
C GLY A 52 -3.42 -47.62 20.05
N GLN A 53 -4.22 -46.61 19.72
CA GLN A 53 -5.59 -46.74 19.23
C GLN A 53 -6.11 -45.36 18.81
N PHE A 54 -6.68 -45.33 17.61
CA PHE A 54 -7.58 -44.30 17.11
C PHE A 54 -8.86 -44.34 17.98
N VAL A 55 -9.37 -43.19 18.46
CA VAL A 55 -10.80 -42.85 18.73
C VAL A 55 -10.89 -41.64 19.66
N GLY A 56 -11.76 -40.69 19.33
CA GLY A 56 -12.55 -39.99 20.35
C GLY A 56 -12.16 -38.54 20.66
N THR A 57 -12.79 -37.64 19.92
CA THR A 57 -13.39 -36.39 20.40
C THR A 57 -13.44 -36.24 21.93
N ARG A 58 -12.64 -35.35 22.52
CA ARG A 58 -13.11 -34.38 23.53
C ARG A 58 -12.01 -33.41 23.97
N ALA A 59 -12.35 -32.14 23.83
CA ALA A 59 -11.68 -31.00 24.42
C ALA A 59 -11.40 -31.23 25.91
N THR A 60 -10.12 -31.31 26.27
CA THR A 60 -9.61 -31.08 27.64
C THR A 60 -8.21 -30.46 27.57
N PHE A 61 -8.04 -29.43 26.72
CA PHE A 61 -6.88 -28.52 26.80
C PHE A 61 -7.17 -27.43 27.84
N LEU A 62 -7.31 -27.83 29.10
CA LEU A 62 -7.39 -26.92 30.24
C LEU A 62 -6.60 -27.50 31.42
N HIS A 63 -5.27 -27.64 31.30
CA HIS A 63 -4.45 -27.57 32.50
C HIS A 63 -2.99 -27.23 32.23
N GLN A 64 -2.38 -26.55 33.21
CA GLN A 64 -0.98 -26.11 33.30
C GLN A 64 -0.57 -24.83 32.55
N SER A 65 -1.43 -23.79 32.63
CA SER A 65 -1.03 -22.41 32.33
C SER A 65 -0.07 -21.87 33.40
N SER A 66 1.24 -22.07 33.21
CA SER A 66 2.27 -21.30 33.92
C SER A 66 2.23 -19.85 33.43
N ARG A 67 2.21 -18.88 34.36
CA ARG A 67 2.26 -17.44 34.06
C ARG A 67 3.38 -17.06 33.07
N SER A 68 4.47 -17.83 33.04
CA SER A 68 5.59 -17.65 32.12
C SER A 68 5.24 -17.93 30.66
N SER A 69 4.38 -18.92 30.38
CA SER A 69 3.95 -19.26 29.01
C SER A 69 2.97 -18.22 28.45
N LEU A 70 2.07 -17.71 29.29
CA LEU A 70 1.21 -16.58 28.94
C LEU A 70 2.02 -15.31 28.65
N LEU A 71 3.06 -15.02 29.46
CA LEU A 71 3.96 -13.88 29.25
C LEU A 71 4.76 -14.02 27.95
N ALA A 72 5.24 -15.23 27.65
CA ALA A 72 5.95 -15.50 26.41
C ALA A 72 5.07 -15.28 25.17
N LEU A 73 3.82 -15.78 25.18
CA LEU A 73 2.86 -15.56 24.11
C LEU A 73 2.52 -14.07 23.92
N LEU A 74 2.36 -13.34 25.01
CA LEU A 74 2.07 -11.90 24.99
C LEU A 74 3.26 -11.09 24.46
N MET A 75 4.48 -11.47 24.85
CA MET A 75 5.72 -10.88 24.34
C MET A 75 5.94 -11.17 22.86
N VAL A 76 5.70 -12.40 22.41
CA VAL A 76 5.74 -12.75 20.99
C VAL A 76 4.68 -11.98 20.21
N GLY A 77 3.47 -11.83 20.75
CA GLY A 77 2.42 -10.98 20.19
C GLY A 77 2.85 -9.53 20.05
N LEU A 78 3.38 -8.92 21.12
CA LEU A 78 3.88 -7.54 21.13
C LEU A 78 5.04 -7.32 20.16
N LEU A 79 6.02 -8.22 20.15
CA LEU A 79 7.14 -8.20 19.20
C LEU A 79 6.61 -8.32 17.76
N SER A 80 5.67 -9.22 17.53
CA SER A 80 5.09 -9.45 16.21
C SER A 80 4.32 -8.22 15.70
N CYS A 81 3.56 -7.55 16.57
CA CYS A 81 2.89 -6.28 16.27
C CYS A 81 3.89 -5.17 15.97
N GLY A 82 4.99 -5.07 16.75
CA GLY A 82 6.06 -4.10 16.50
C GLY A 82 6.69 -4.28 15.11
N PHE A 83 6.94 -5.53 14.69
CA PHE A 83 7.46 -5.83 13.36
C PHE A 83 6.48 -5.54 12.22
N VAL A 84 5.18 -5.76 12.44
CA VAL A 84 4.11 -5.43 11.47
C VAL A 84 3.99 -3.92 11.29
N VAL A 85 3.99 -3.16 12.40
CA VAL A 85 3.81 -1.69 12.37
C VAL A 85 5.01 -0.97 11.76
N ASN A 86 6.23 -1.52 11.89
CA ASN A 86 7.45 -0.91 11.39
C ASN A 86 7.72 -1.18 9.89
N ASP A 87 6.74 -1.71 9.14
CA ASP A 87 6.84 -2.06 7.71
C ASP A 87 8.04 -3.00 7.37
N ARG A 88 8.67 -3.63 8.38
CA ARG A 88 9.87 -4.50 8.23
C ARG A 88 9.52 -5.88 7.68
N VAL A 89 8.29 -6.34 7.93
CA VAL A 89 7.78 -7.66 7.48
C VAL A 89 6.92 -7.52 6.22
N PHE A 90 6.29 -6.36 6.03
CA PHE A 90 5.41 -6.08 4.90
C PHE A 90 5.99 -4.94 4.09
N LEU A 91 6.96 -5.25 3.21
CA LEU A 91 7.39 -4.28 2.22
C LEU A 91 6.19 -3.90 1.35
N LYS A 92 5.73 -2.66 1.46
CA LYS A 92 4.75 -2.12 0.51
C LYS A 92 5.37 -2.19 -0.89
N PRO A 93 4.65 -2.71 -1.90
CA PRO A 93 5.18 -2.78 -3.26
C PRO A 93 5.38 -1.39 -3.89
N TYR A 94 4.86 -0.34 -3.25
CA TYR A 94 5.02 1.06 -3.60
C TYR A 94 5.55 1.86 -2.39
N GLN A 95 6.43 2.84 -2.65
CA GLN A 95 7.03 3.71 -1.62
C GLN A 95 6.57 5.15 -1.82
N PRO A 96 5.52 5.61 -1.12
CA PRO A 96 4.91 6.91 -1.40
C PRO A 96 5.84 8.09 -1.07
N GLN A 97 6.73 7.97 -0.08
CA GLN A 97 7.71 9.00 0.25
C GLN A 97 8.74 9.19 -0.88
N GLN A 98 9.28 8.10 -1.42
CA GLN A 98 10.24 8.19 -2.53
C GLN A 98 9.58 8.76 -3.80
N VAL A 99 8.32 8.41 -4.06
CA VAL A 99 7.53 9.01 -5.15
C VAL A 99 7.35 10.50 -4.93
N ALA A 100 7.01 10.92 -3.71
CA ALA A 100 6.86 12.33 -3.36
C ALA A 100 8.18 13.10 -3.50
N GLU A 101 9.31 12.54 -3.08
CA GLU A 101 10.63 13.14 -3.28
C GLU A 101 10.99 13.30 -4.75
N ASN A 102 10.67 12.32 -5.60
CA ASN A 102 10.94 12.39 -7.03
C ASN A 102 10.08 13.46 -7.73
N MET A 103 8.84 13.67 -7.27
CA MET A 103 7.90 14.63 -7.86
C MET A 103 8.05 16.04 -7.27
N GLY A 104 8.39 16.15 -5.99
CA GLY A 104 8.45 17.41 -5.24
C GLY A 104 9.75 18.20 -5.43
N ARG A 105 10.74 17.65 -6.14
CA ARG A 105 12.00 18.37 -6.47
C ARG A 105 11.81 19.47 -7.52
N ASP A 106 10.73 19.41 -8.29
CA ASP A 106 10.58 20.17 -9.53
C ASP A 106 9.46 21.23 -9.44
N GLY A 107 9.70 22.29 -8.66
CA GLY A 107 8.90 23.52 -8.66
C GLY A 107 7.38 23.32 -8.65
N LEU A 108 6.68 24.11 -9.47
CA LEU A 108 5.22 24.05 -9.62
C LEU A 108 4.79 22.82 -10.43
N SER A 109 4.43 21.76 -9.71
CA SER A 109 4.09 20.46 -10.26
C SER A 109 2.58 20.17 -10.23
N LEU A 110 2.05 19.64 -11.33
CA LEU A 110 0.72 19.03 -11.36
C LEU A 110 0.88 17.51 -11.45
N VAL A 111 0.34 16.80 -10.48
CA VAL A 111 0.33 15.34 -10.44
C VAL A 111 -1.05 14.83 -10.80
N VAL A 112 -1.14 14.08 -11.89
CA VAL A 112 -2.35 13.45 -12.36
C VAL A 112 -2.30 11.95 -12.05
N MET A 113 -3.21 11.50 -11.21
CA MET A 113 -3.44 10.10 -10.93
C MET A 113 -4.57 9.56 -11.79
N SER A 114 -4.27 8.60 -12.66
CA SER A 114 -5.29 7.88 -13.41
C SER A 114 -5.80 6.68 -12.62
N TYR A 115 -7.13 6.51 -12.56
CA TYR A 115 -7.76 5.45 -11.76
C TYR A 115 -8.89 4.74 -12.52
N GLU A 116 -8.98 3.43 -12.34
CA GLU A 116 -10.12 2.62 -12.82
C GLU A 116 -10.96 2.08 -11.67
N ASP A 117 -10.33 1.68 -10.57
CA ASP A 117 -10.99 1.09 -9.41
C ASP A 117 -10.64 1.84 -8.11
N TYR A 118 -11.22 1.37 -6.99
CA TYR A 118 -10.93 1.94 -5.67
C TYR A 118 -9.51 1.69 -5.19
N GLN A 119 -8.83 0.66 -5.72
CA GLN A 119 -7.45 0.37 -5.36
C GLN A 119 -6.51 1.44 -5.93
N ASP A 120 -6.73 1.83 -7.18
CA ASP A 120 -6.02 2.94 -7.81
C ASP A 120 -6.26 4.25 -7.03
N ILE A 121 -7.50 4.48 -6.56
CA ILE A 121 -7.82 5.68 -5.74
C ILE A 121 -7.05 5.67 -4.41
N ALA A 122 -7.08 4.57 -3.65
CA ALA A 122 -6.41 4.46 -2.36
C ALA A 122 -4.88 4.63 -2.47
N LEU A 123 -4.31 4.06 -3.52
CA LEU A 123 -2.91 4.28 -3.89
C LEU A 123 -2.64 5.77 -4.19
N GLY A 124 -3.45 6.38 -5.05
CA GLY A 124 -3.29 7.79 -5.40
C GLY A 124 -3.41 8.71 -4.18
N LEU A 125 -4.31 8.41 -3.25
CA LEU A 125 -4.45 9.12 -1.98
C LEU A 125 -3.20 8.95 -1.11
N SER A 126 -2.57 7.78 -1.12
CA SER A 126 -1.31 7.56 -0.42
C SER A 126 -0.18 8.45 -0.96
N PHE A 127 -0.13 8.68 -2.28
CA PHE A 127 0.81 9.61 -2.90
C PHE A 127 0.45 11.07 -2.62
N ALA A 128 -0.83 11.44 -2.77
CA ALA A 128 -1.32 12.78 -2.48
C ALA A 128 -1.02 13.19 -1.03
N LEU A 129 -1.20 12.26 -0.08
CA LEU A 129 -0.86 12.47 1.32
C LEU A 129 0.64 12.67 1.54
N ALA A 130 1.49 11.92 0.84
CA ALA A 130 2.94 12.06 0.93
C ALA A 130 3.47 13.36 0.28
N LEU A 131 2.71 13.94 -0.67
CA LEU A 131 3.02 15.20 -1.33
C LEU A 131 2.52 16.45 -0.56
N SER A 132 1.67 16.26 0.46
CA SER A 132 1.07 17.34 1.25
C SER A 132 2.07 17.99 2.24
N PRO A 133 2.07 19.32 2.48
CA PRO A 133 1.46 20.43 1.75
C PRO A 133 2.56 21.33 1.17
N SER A 134 3.17 20.95 0.04
CA SER A 134 3.94 21.93 -0.73
C SER A 134 2.94 22.80 -1.50
N GLU A 135 2.92 24.12 -1.29
CA GLU A 135 2.05 25.06 -2.03
C GLU A 135 2.25 24.99 -3.56
N GLN A 136 3.29 24.29 -4.00
CA GLN A 136 3.72 24.16 -5.38
C GLN A 136 3.17 22.91 -6.08
N THR A 137 2.60 21.93 -5.34
CA THR A 137 2.13 20.67 -5.93
C THR A 137 0.60 20.58 -5.92
N ARG A 138 -0.01 20.48 -7.09
CA ARG A 138 -1.44 20.20 -7.25
C ARG A 138 -1.64 18.72 -7.60
N PHE A 139 -2.63 18.08 -6.99
CA PHE A 139 -2.94 16.68 -7.24
C PHE A 139 -4.35 16.54 -7.81
N ALA A 140 -4.52 15.76 -8.88
CA ALA A 140 -5.80 15.53 -9.55
C ALA A 140 -6.03 14.05 -9.83
N PHE A 141 -7.26 13.59 -9.59
CA PHE A 141 -7.69 12.24 -9.95
C PHE A 141 -8.50 12.27 -11.24
N VAL A 142 -8.14 11.41 -12.19
CA VAL A 142 -8.83 11.33 -13.49
C VAL A 142 -9.22 9.88 -13.78
N SER A 143 -10.49 9.66 -14.06
CA SER A 143 -10.99 8.32 -14.36
C SER A 143 -10.49 7.85 -15.73
N ARG A 144 -9.98 6.62 -15.79
CA ARG A 144 -9.58 5.91 -17.01
C ARG A 144 -10.55 4.80 -17.41
N SER A 145 -11.80 4.85 -16.96
CA SER A 145 -12.84 3.84 -17.29
C SER A 145 -13.06 3.62 -18.79
N GLN A 146 -12.71 4.61 -19.62
CA GLN A 146 -12.80 4.57 -21.08
C GLN A 146 -11.43 4.35 -21.75
N GLY A 147 -10.37 4.05 -20.98
CA GLY A 147 -9.01 3.89 -21.46
C GLY A 147 -8.15 5.16 -21.41
N TYR A 148 -6.86 5.00 -21.72
CA TYR A 148 -5.86 6.06 -21.63
C TYR A 148 -5.99 7.13 -22.72
N GLU A 149 -6.39 6.76 -23.93
CA GLU A 149 -6.58 7.72 -25.03
C GLU A 149 -7.61 8.80 -24.68
N THR A 150 -8.77 8.38 -24.15
CA THR A 150 -9.81 9.31 -23.71
C THR A 150 -9.38 10.12 -22.49
N LEU A 151 -8.52 9.56 -21.63
CA LEU A 151 -7.95 10.28 -20.50
C LEU A 151 -7.06 11.45 -20.97
N TRP A 152 -6.19 11.22 -21.96
CA TRP A 152 -5.34 12.27 -22.53
C TRP A 152 -6.17 13.39 -23.16
N GLN A 153 -7.27 13.05 -23.84
CA GLN A 153 -8.21 14.03 -24.39
C GLN A 153 -8.91 14.84 -23.30
N LYS A 154 -9.36 14.21 -22.20
CA LYS A 154 -9.98 14.89 -21.06
C LYS A 154 -9.01 15.87 -20.39
N LEU A 155 -7.73 15.51 -20.30
CA LEU A 155 -6.69 16.39 -19.77
C LEU A 155 -6.47 17.63 -20.65
N ALA A 156 -6.53 17.47 -21.98
CA ALA A 156 -6.44 18.60 -22.90
C ALA A 156 -7.58 19.61 -22.71
N MET A 157 -8.77 19.13 -22.34
CA MET A 157 -9.94 19.99 -22.07
C MET A 157 -9.95 20.59 -20.66
N LEU A 158 -9.00 20.20 -19.79
CA LEU A 158 -8.98 20.62 -18.40
C LEU A 158 -8.61 22.11 -18.28
N GLN A 159 -9.50 22.91 -17.71
CA GLN A 159 -9.21 24.31 -17.40
C GLN A 159 -8.52 24.39 -16.05
N LEU A 160 -7.19 24.52 -16.06
CA LEU A 160 -6.43 24.83 -14.85
C LEU A 160 -6.79 26.25 -14.41
N GLY A 161 -7.49 26.38 -13.28
CA GLY A 161 -7.75 27.66 -12.63
C GLY A 161 -6.47 28.48 -12.45
N ALA A 162 -6.60 29.80 -12.62
CA ALA A 162 -5.55 30.79 -12.84
C ALA A 162 -4.31 30.66 -11.92
N THR A 163 -3.14 30.84 -12.55
CA THR A 163 -1.79 31.23 -12.06
C THR A 163 -1.32 30.76 -10.67
N PRO A 164 -0.08 30.25 -10.54
CA PRO A 164 1.00 30.26 -11.54
C PRO A 164 0.94 29.08 -12.54
N PRO A 165 1.56 29.21 -13.73
CA PRO A 165 1.63 28.14 -14.71
C PRO A 165 2.38 26.93 -14.15
N ILE A 166 1.91 25.73 -14.51
CA ILE A 166 2.62 24.49 -14.16
C ILE A 166 3.91 24.41 -14.98
N GLN A 167 5.00 24.00 -14.35
CA GLN A 167 6.29 23.76 -15.01
C GLN A 167 6.50 22.26 -15.25
N THR A 168 5.99 21.44 -14.34
CA THR A 168 6.14 20.00 -14.43
C THR A 168 4.77 19.34 -14.34
N LEU A 169 4.53 18.39 -15.22
CA LEU A 169 3.37 17.51 -15.18
C LEU A 169 3.84 16.10 -14.89
N TRP A 170 3.32 15.50 -13.84
CA TRP A 170 3.52 14.09 -13.52
C TRP A 170 2.24 13.33 -13.82
N THR A 171 2.38 12.21 -14.52
CA THR A 171 1.27 11.28 -14.78
C THR A 171 1.57 9.96 -14.09
N ILE A 172 0.66 9.50 -13.24
CA ILE A 172 0.71 8.19 -12.59
C ILE A 172 -0.30 7.30 -13.29
N ALA A 173 0.18 6.25 -13.95
CA ALA A 173 -0.57 5.47 -14.92
C ALA A 173 -0.52 3.96 -14.65
N PRO A 174 -1.31 3.43 -13.70
CA PRO A 174 -1.36 2.01 -13.40
C PRO A 174 -1.53 1.14 -14.66
N GLY A 175 -0.60 0.20 -14.85
CA GLY A 175 -0.63 -0.75 -15.99
C GLY A 175 -0.15 -0.21 -17.34
N LEU A 176 0.16 1.09 -17.47
CA LEU A 176 0.65 1.65 -18.73
C LEU A 176 2.14 1.32 -18.96
N ARG A 177 2.50 0.88 -20.17
CA ARG A 177 3.91 0.59 -20.50
C ARG A 177 4.63 1.89 -20.86
N LYS A 178 5.95 1.94 -20.60
CA LYS A 178 6.79 3.12 -20.91
C LYS A 178 6.61 3.67 -22.32
N LYS A 179 6.48 2.80 -23.32
CA LYS A 179 6.33 3.18 -24.74
C LYS A 179 4.94 3.73 -25.10
N ASP A 180 3.94 3.48 -24.26
CA ASP A 180 2.55 3.88 -24.50
C ASP A 180 2.26 5.26 -23.87
N PHE A 181 3.25 5.87 -23.20
CA PHE A 181 3.14 7.27 -22.78
C PHE A 181 3.28 8.18 -24.02
N PRO A 182 2.38 9.15 -24.18
CA PRO A 182 2.44 10.08 -25.31
C PRO A 182 3.69 10.95 -25.25
N ALA A 183 4.26 11.28 -26.41
CA ALA A 183 5.46 12.14 -26.47
C ALA A 183 5.16 13.60 -26.05
N GLN A 184 3.91 14.02 -26.18
CA GLN A 184 3.43 15.35 -25.83
C GLN A 184 2.03 15.25 -25.22
N LEU A 185 1.79 16.05 -24.19
CA LEU A 185 0.49 16.19 -23.54
C LEU A 185 0.08 17.65 -23.61
N VAL A 186 -1.19 17.89 -23.94
CA VAL A 186 -1.79 19.21 -23.79
C VAL A 186 -2.61 19.19 -22.51
N ILE A 187 -2.44 20.18 -21.64
CA ILE A 187 -3.30 20.42 -20.48
C ILE A 187 -3.76 21.85 -20.49
N GLY A 188 -5.06 22.05 -20.72
CA GLY A 188 -5.63 23.38 -20.91
C GLY A 188 -4.96 24.11 -22.07
N GLN A 189 -4.11 25.09 -21.75
CA GLN A 189 -3.34 25.87 -22.74
C GLN A 189 -1.85 25.52 -22.76
N ALA A 190 -1.36 24.69 -21.83
CA ALA A 190 0.05 24.30 -21.75
C ALA A 190 0.31 23.06 -22.60
N THR A 191 1.43 23.06 -23.34
CA THR A 191 1.92 21.88 -24.06
C THR A 191 3.15 21.35 -23.35
N CYS A 192 3.04 20.15 -22.80
CA CYS A 192 4.08 19.51 -22.01
C CYS A 192 4.76 18.41 -22.82
N LYS A 193 6.09 18.41 -22.86
CA LYS A 193 6.90 17.40 -23.57
C LYS A 193 7.38 16.31 -22.62
N LEU A 194 7.36 15.08 -23.10
CA LEU A 194 7.84 13.91 -22.36
C LEU A 194 9.32 14.07 -22.00
N ASP A 195 9.65 13.96 -20.71
CA ASP A 195 11.04 13.90 -20.28
C ASP A 195 11.49 12.43 -20.13
N THR A 196 12.29 11.97 -21.07
CA THR A 196 12.77 10.57 -21.10
C THR A 196 13.63 10.17 -19.90
N THR A 197 14.20 11.15 -19.18
CA THR A 197 15.00 10.93 -17.96
C THR A 197 14.13 10.79 -16.71
N ARG A 198 12.89 11.28 -16.75
CA ARG A 198 11.95 11.30 -15.63
C ARG A 198 10.89 10.21 -15.72
N HIS A 199 11.35 8.98 -15.98
CA HIS A 199 10.51 7.79 -15.96
C HIS A 199 10.89 6.90 -14.79
N TYR A 200 9.92 6.53 -13.97
CA TYR A 200 10.15 5.70 -12.80
C TYR A 200 9.06 4.64 -12.65
N ARG A 201 9.40 3.56 -11.94
CA ARG A 201 8.48 2.46 -11.63
C ARG A 201 8.78 1.90 -10.24
N ILE A 202 8.16 2.51 -9.23
CA ILE A 202 8.22 2.02 -7.84
C ILE A 202 6.84 1.43 -7.53
N GLY A 203 6.68 0.14 -7.82
CA GLY A 203 5.38 -0.53 -7.85
C GLY A 203 4.58 -0.18 -9.11
N ILE A 204 4.39 1.11 -9.37
CA ILE A 204 3.50 1.65 -10.40
C ILE A 204 4.25 2.66 -11.27
N PRO A 205 4.04 2.67 -12.60
CA PRO A 205 4.78 3.55 -13.48
C PRO A 205 4.25 4.98 -13.39
N TYR A 206 5.18 5.91 -13.35
CA TYR A 206 4.89 7.34 -13.43
C TYR A 206 5.93 8.05 -14.31
N GLN A 207 5.46 9.10 -14.97
CA GLN A 207 6.19 9.77 -16.02
C GLN A 207 6.07 11.28 -15.87
N GLY A 208 7.22 11.95 -15.87
CA GLY A 208 7.34 13.40 -15.86
C GLY A 208 7.33 13.99 -17.27
N TYR A 209 6.73 15.17 -17.38
CA TYR A 209 6.67 16.01 -18.56
C TYR A 209 7.07 17.43 -18.16
N GLN A 210 7.74 18.13 -19.06
CA GLN A 210 8.11 19.53 -18.89
C GLN A 210 7.13 20.40 -19.67
N CYS A 211 6.49 21.32 -18.97
CA CYS A 211 5.63 22.37 -19.46
C CYS A 211 6.38 23.72 -19.29
#